data_AF-A0AAP9H226-F1
#
_entry.id   AF-A0AAP9H226-F1
#
_cell.length_a   1.000
_cell.length_b   1.000
_cell.length_c   1.000
_cell.angle_alpha   90.00
_cell.angle_beta   90.00
_cell.angle_gamma   90.00
#
_symmetry.space_group_name_H-M   'P 1'
#
loop_
_entity.id
_entity.type
_entity.pdbx_description
1 polymer ?
#
loop_
_entity_poly.entity_id
_entity_poly.type
_entity_poly.pdbx_seq_one_letter_code
_entity_poly.pdbx_strand_id
1 'polypeptide(L)'
;MALPRTYRARIGSVRKFMALPRTYRARIDSVRKFMALPRIYRARIGSMRKFMALPRIYRARIGSVRKFMALPRTYRARIRSVRKFMALPRTYRARIDSVRKFMALPRIYRARIGSMRKFMALPRIYRARIGSMRKFMA
;
A
#
# COMPACT_ATOMS: atom_id res chain seq x y z
N MET A 1 31.10 0.55 1.75
CA MET A 1 30.13 0.84 2.84
C MET A 1 28.89 -0.04 2.68
N ALA A 2 28.74 -1.10 3.49
CA ALA A 2 27.62 -2.04 3.33
C ALA A 2 26.34 -1.45 3.94
N LEU A 3 25.31 -1.22 3.10
CA LEU A 3 23.98 -0.87 3.61
C LEU A 3 23.47 -2.00 4.52
N PRO A 4 22.88 -1.67 5.69
CA PRO A 4 22.37 -2.69 6.60
C PRO A 4 21.38 -3.60 5.88
N ARG A 5 21.66 -4.91 5.89
CA ARG A 5 20.83 -5.94 5.25
C ARG A 5 19.38 -5.89 5.75
N THR A 6 19.18 -5.49 7.00
CA THR A 6 17.86 -5.36 7.61
C THR A 6 17.78 -4.07 8.42
N TYR A 7 16.70 -3.33 8.23
CA TYR A 7 16.33 -2.19 9.07
C TYR A 7 15.09 -2.55 9.88
N ARG A 8 15.15 -2.35 11.20
CA ARG A 8 14.03 -2.50 12.13
C ARG A 8 13.82 -1.20 12.89
N ALA A 9 12.61 -0.69 12.92
CA ALA A 9 12.31 0.54 13.68
C ALA A 9 10.91 0.56 14.29
N ARG A 10 10.80 1.31 15.39
CA ARG A 10 9.54 1.87 15.90
C ARG A 10 9.65 3.38 15.79
N ILE A 11 8.68 4.01 15.14
CA ILE A 11 8.69 5.44 14.84
C ILE A 11 7.36 6.02 15.30
N GLY A 12 7.38 6.92 16.28
CA GLY A 12 6.15 7.60 16.72
C GLY A 12 5.67 8.59 15.66
N SER A 13 6.45 9.63 15.40
CA SER A 13 6.16 10.62 14.37
C SER A 13 7.40 10.97 13.58
N VAL A 14 7.25 11.14 12.28
CA VAL A 14 8.34 11.64 11.45
C VAL A 14 7.81 12.46 10.27
N ARG A 15 8.47 13.59 10.01
CA ARG A 15 8.08 14.48 8.89
C ARG A 15 8.47 13.89 7.54
N LYS A 16 9.69 13.36 7.43
CA LYS A 16 10.23 12.73 6.22
C LYS A 16 11.02 11.51 6.65
N PHE A 17 10.78 10.38 6.00
CA PHE A 17 11.55 9.16 6.22
C PHE A 17 11.99 8.59 4.89
N MET A 18 13.29 8.26 4.79
CA MET A 18 13.89 7.57 3.65
C MET A 18 14.76 6.41 4.15
N ALA A 19 14.61 5.23 3.56
CA ALA A 19 15.47 4.10 3.86
C ALA A 19 15.64 3.16 2.66
N LEU A 20 16.86 2.63 2.50
CA LEU A 20 17.26 1.72 1.42
C LEU A 20 17.83 0.37 1.92
N PRO A 21 17.24 -0.31 2.93
CA PRO A 21 17.74 -1.59 3.39
C PRO A 21 17.31 -2.71 2.43
N ARG A 22 17.99 -3.86 2.42
CA ARG A 22 17.49 -5.03 1.70
C ARG A 22 16.14 -5.50 2.26
N THR A 23 15.96 -5.45 3.58
CA THR A 23 14.71 -5.77 4.28
C THR A 23 14.31 -4.63 5.22
N TYR A 24 13.08 -4.13 5.09
CA TYR A 24 12.51 -3.11 5.97
C TYR A 24 11.39 -3.70 6.83
N ARG A 25 11.50 -3.54 8.16
CA ARG A 25 10.44 -3.91 9.11
C ARG A 25 10.17 -2.74 10.06
N ALA A 26 8.96 -2.18 10.08
CA ALA A 26 8.66 -1.07 10.98
C ALA A 26 7.26 -1.08 11.59
N ARG A 27 7.15 -0.42 12.74
CA ARG A 27 5.91 0.13 13.28
C ARG A 27 6.01 1.65 13.24
N ILE A 28 5.03 2.32 12.62
CA ILE A 28 5.04 3.76 12.41
C ILE A 28 3.68 4.29 12.83
N ASP A 29 3.59 5.18 13.82
CA ASP A 29 2.29 5.72 14.23
C ASP A 29 1.84 6.83 13.27
N SER A 30 2.75 7.74 12.92
CA SER A 30 2.49 8.78 11.92
C SER A 30 3.71 9.12 11.07
N VAL A 31 3.46 9.39 9.78
CA VAL A 31 4.48 9.96 8.90
C VAL A 31 3.87 10.85 7.82
N ARG A 32 4.48 12.02 7.61
CA ARG A 32 3.99 12.96 6.58
C ARG A 32 4.47 12.56 5.18
N LYS A 33 5.73 12.16 5.01
CA LYS A 33 6.30 11.69 3.75
C LYS A 33 7.17 10.46 4.00
N PHE A 34 6.84 9.34 3.37
CA PHE A 34 7.62 8.12 3.45
C PHE A 34 8.08 7.68 2.07
N MET A 35 9.37 7.39 1.94
CA MET A 35 9.96 6.78 0.76
C MET A 35 10.86 5.60 1.17
N ALA A 36 10.68 4.44 0.56
CA ALA A 36 11.62 3.33 0.76
C ALA A 36 11.70 2.41 -0.45
N LEU A 37 12.90 1.87 -0.71
CA LEU A 37 13.16 0.96 -1.83
C LEU A 37 13.74 -0.40 -1.38
N PRO A 38 13.17 -1.08 -0.36
CA PRO A 38 13.73 -2.36 0.07
C PRO A 38 13.33 -3.49 -0.87
N ARG A 39 14.08 -4.60 -0.92
CA ARG A 39 13.57 -5.80 -1.61
C ARG A 39 12.29 -6.32 -0.92
N ILE A 40 12.26 -6.26 0.41
CA ILE A 40 11.13 -6.72 1.23
C ILE A 40 10.68 -5.60 2.15
N TYR A 41 9.42 -5.18 2.04
CA TYR A 41 8.78 -4.20 2.92
C TYR A 41 7.73 -4.87 3.81
N ARG A 42 7.86 -4.74 5.12
CA ARG A 42 6.86 -5.15 6.11
C ARG A 42 6.60 -4.01 7.09
N ALA A 43 5.37 -3.50 7.17
CA ALA A 43 5.06 -2.44 8.13
C ALA A 43 3.68 -2.54 8.76
N ARG A 44 3.56 -1.97 9.97
CA ARG A 44 2.31 -1.52 10.56
C ARG A 44 2.36 0.00 10.63
N ILE A 45 1.35 0.66 10.07
CA ILE A 45 1.32 2.12 9.92
C ILE A 45 0.00 2.63 10.46
N GLY A 46 0.01 3.53 11.43
CA GLY A 46 -1.18 4.19 11.94
C GLY A 46 -1.75 5.13 10.88
N SER A 47 -1.03 6.21 10.62
CA SER A 47 -1.44 7.25 9.66
C SER A 47 -0.31 7.68 8.73
N MET A 48 -0.68 8.01 7.49
CA MET A 48 0.28 8.53 6.52
C MET A 48 -0.31 9.56 5.57
N ARG A 49 0.40 10.67 5.33
CA ARG A 49 -0.04 11.65 4.33
C ARG A 49 0.39 11.29 2.91
N LYS A 50 1.66 10.92 2.70
CA LYS A 50 2.20 10.50 1.40
C LYS A 50 3.10 9.28 1.58
N PHE A 51 2.74 8.18 0.93
CA PHE A 51 3.54 6.95 0.84
C PHE A 51 4.01 6.71 -0.58
N MET A 52 5.30 6.41 -0.73
CA MET A 52 5.87 5.85 -1.95
C MET A 52 6.83 4.71 -1.60
N ALA A 53 6.66 3.53 -2.19
CA ALA A 53 7.66 2.48 -2.10
C ALA A 53 7.65 1.55 -3.31
N LEU A 54 8.83 1.04 -3.67
CA LEU A 54 9.03 0.16 -4.82
C LEU A 54 9.66 -1.20 -4.43
N PRO A 55 9.11 -1.94 -3.44
CA PRO A 55 9.74 -3.18 -3.03
C PRO A 55 9.39 -4.34 -3.94
N ARG A 56 10.20 -5.38 -4.04
CA ARG A 56 9.75 -6.61 -4.74
C ARG A 56 8.52 -7.22 -4.04
N ILE A 57 8.53 -7.22 -2.71
CA ILE A 57 7.44 -7.73 -1.87
C ILE A 57 6.97 -6.65 -0.91
N TYR A 58 5.69 -6.29 -1.00
CA TYR A 58 5.03 -5.36 -0.09
C TYR A 58 4.03 -6.09 0.81
N ARG A 59 4.19 -5.96 2.14
CA ARG A 59 3.23 -6.42 3.14
C ARG A 59 2.95 -5.32 4.16
N ALA A 60 1.72 -4.84 4.28
CA ALA A 60 1.40 -3.82 5.28
C ALA A 60 0.04 -3.95 5.94
N ARG A 61 -0.06 -3.41 7.16
CA ARG A 61 -1.33 -3.01 7.78
C ARG A 61 -1.30 -1.50 7.94
N ILE A 62 -2.32 -0.82 7.42
CA ILE A 62 -2.39 0.65 7.39
C ILE A 62 -3.72 1.09 7.97
N GLY A 63 -3.71 1.99 8.95
CA GLY A 63 -4.92 2.65 9.42
C GLY A 63 -5.45 3.61 8.36
N SER A 64 -4.78 4.74 8.18
CA SER A 64 -5.20 5.76 7.21
C SER A 64 -4.06 6.19 6.28
N VAL A 65 -4.38 6.41 5.01
CA VAL A 65 -3.45 7.03 4.07
C VAL A 65 -4.11 8.01 3.11
N ARG A 66 -3.58 9.23 3.00
CA ARG A 66 -4.15 10.23 2.08
C ARG A 66 -3.74 9.99 0.63
N LYS A 67 -2.46 9.73 0.38
CA LYS A 67 -1.93 9.39 -0.95
C LYS A 67 -1.01 8.18 -0.82
N PHE A 68 -1.37 7.10 -1.49
CA PHE A 68 -0.61 5.86 -1.52
C PHE A 68 -0.19 5.52 -2.95
N MET A 69 1.11 5.28 -3.14
CA MET A 69 1.67 4.75 -4.37
C MET A 69 2.63 3.61 -4.04
N ALA A 70 2.42 2.44 -4.64
CA ALA A 70 3.39 1.35 -4.55
C ALA A 70 3.44 0.53 -5.84
N LEU A 71 4.65 0.14 -6.25
CA LEU A 71 4.87 -0.64 -7.47
C LEU A 71 5.60 -1.97 -7.20
N PRO A 72 5.09 -2.85 -6.31
CA PRO A 72 5.79 -4.08 -6.01
C PRO A 72 5.47 -5.20 -6.98
N ARG A 73 6.31 -6.24 -7.10
CA ARG A 73 5.89 -7.46 -7.83
C ARG A 73 4.70 -8.12 -7.13
N THR A 74 4.75 -8.19 -5.81
CA THR A 74 3.69 -8.76 -4.97
C THR A 74 3.21 -7.76 -3.94
N TYR A 75 1.92 -7.40 -4.00
CA TYR A 75 1.26 -6.50 -3.06
C TYR A 75 0.32 -7.28 -2.14
N ARG A 76 0.50 -7.17 -0.82
CA ARG A 76 -0.43 -7.66 0.19
C ARG A 76 -0.70 -6.59 1.25
N ALA A 77 -1.95 -6.15 1.40
CA ALA A 77 -2.25 -5.14 2.43
C ALA A 77 -3.62 -5.32 3.11
N ARG A 78 -3.72 -4.80 4.33
CA ARG A 78 -4.98 -4.46 4.99
C ARG A 78 -4.98 -2.95 5.24
N ILE A 79 -6.02 -2.26 4.79
CA ILE A 79 -6.10 -0.79 4.84
C ILE A 79 -7.48 -0.40 5.37
N ARG A 80 -7.56 0.38 6.45
CA ARG A 80 -8.87 0.85 6.94
C ARG A 80 -9.41 1.99 6.08
N SER A 81 -8.57 2.97 5.73
CA SER A 81 -8.99 4.06 4.85
C SER A 81 -7.90 4.56 3.92
N VAL A 82 -8.27 4.80 2.66
CA VAL A 82 -7.40 5.51 1.70
C VAL A 82 -8.15 6.50 0.82
N ARG A 83 -7.64 7.74 0.73
CA ARG A 83 -8.26 8.75 -0.13
C ARG A 83 -7.86 8.60 -1.60
N LYS A 84 -6.58 8.36 -1.89
CA LYS A 84 -6.06 8.09 -3.24
C LYS A 84 -5.11 6.91 -3.18
N PHE A 85 -5.47 5.83 -3.88
CA PHE A 85 -4.70 4.61 -3.96
C PHE A 85 -4.28 4.35 -5.40
N MET A 86 -2.99 4.12 -5.62
CA MET A 86 -2.44 3.65 -6.88
C MET A 86 -1.47 2.50 -6.62
N ALA A 87 -1.67 1.36 -7.27
CA ALA A 87 -0.68 0.27 -7.25
C ALA A 87 -0.66 -0.51 -8.56
N LEU A 88 0.53 -0.84 -9.06
CA LEU A 88 0.71 -1.61 -10.31
C LEU A 88 1.51 -2.90 -10.06
N PRO A 89 1.05 -3.83 -9.20
CA PRO A 89 1.81 -5.05 -8.97
C PRO A 89 1.50 -6.14 -9.98
N ARG A 90 2.36 -7.16 -10.13
CA ARG A 90 1.94 -8.38 -10.88
C ARG A 90 0.80 -9.09 -10.14
N THR A 91 0.91 -9.20 -8.82
CA THR A 91 -0.10 -9.84 -7.96
C THR A 91 -0.57 -8.87 -6.88
N TYR A 92 -1.86 -8.55 -6.91
CA TYR A 92 -2.53 -7.70 -5.93
C TYR A 92 -3.43 -8.52 -5.02
N ARG A 93 -3.21 -8.42 -3.69
CA ARG A 93 -4.12 -8.94 -2.67
C ARG A 93 -4.39 -7.89 -1.60
N ALA A 94 -5.64 -7.46 -1.43
CA ALA A 94 -5.96 -6.48 -0.38
C ALA A 94 -7.29 -6.71 0.33
N ARG A 95 -7.36 -6.21 1.56
CA ARG A 95 -8.63 -5.91 2.25
C ARG A 95 -8.66 -4.41 2.54
N ILE A 96 -9.70 -3.72 2.10
CA ILE A 96 -9.82 -2.27 2.23
C ILE A 96 -11.21 -1.93 2.76
N ASP A 97 -11.33 -1.24 3.89
CA ASP A 97 -12.66 -0.93 4.43
C ASP A 97 -13.30 0.24 3.65
N SER A 98 -12.52 1.30 3.39
CA SER A 98 -12.99 2.46 2.63
C SER A 98 -11.94 3.02 1.67
N VAL A 99 -12.37 3.38 0.46
CA VAL A 99 -11.51 4.08 -0.50
C VAL A 99 -12.25 5.05 -1.41
N ARG A 100 -11.73 6.28 -1.52
CA ARG A 100 -12.38 7.32 -2.34
C ARG A 100 -11.99 7.25 -3.82
N LYS A 101 -10.71 7.01 -4.12
CA LYS A 101 -10.20 6.85 -5.50
C LYS A 101 -9.21 5.70 -5.51
N PHE A 102 -9.48 4.70 -6.33
CA PHE A 102 -8.67 3.51 -6.47
C PHE A 102 -8.30 3.27 -7.92
N MET A 103 -7.01 3.03 -8.15
CA MET A 103 -6.48 2.57 -9.42
C MET A 103 -5.51 1.41 -9.17
N ALA A 104 -5.74 0.27 -9.81
CA ALA A 104 -4.75 -0.80 -9.83
C ALA A 104 -4.78 -1.60 -11.13
N LEU A 105 -3.63 -1.86 -11.73
CA LEU A 105 -3.52 -2.62 -12.98
C LEU A 105 -2.64 -3.87 -12.82
N PRO A 106 -3.04 -4.86 -12.00
CA PRO A 106 -2.25 -6.06 -11.84
C PRO A 106 -2.58 -7.15 -12.86
N ARG A 107 -1.70 -8.14 -13.03
CA ARG A 107 -2.09 -9.36 -13.77
C ARG A 107 -3.14 -10.17 -12.99
N ILE A 108 -2.96 -10.28 -11.67
CA ILE A 108 -3.88 -10.98 -10.77
C ILE A 108 -4.38 -10.00 -9.72
N TYR A 109 -5.69 -9.77 -9.68
CA TYR A 109 -6.36 -8.94 -8.69
C TYR A 109 -7.23 -9.78 -7.77
N ARG A 110 -6.95 -9.74 -6.46
CA ARG A 110 -7.83 -10.28 -5.42
C ARG A 110 -8.10 -9.23 -4.35
N ALA A 111 -9.35 -8.82 -4.16
CA ALA A 111 -9.66 -7.82 -3.13
C ALA A 111 -10.98 -8.07 -2.39
N ARG A 112 -11.04 -7.65 -1.13
CA ARG A 112 -12.29 -7.40 -0.42
C ARG A 112 -12.34 -5.91 -0.07
N ILE A 113 -13.40 -5.24 -0.49
CA ILE A 113 -13.57 -3.80 -0.31
C ILE A 113 -14.91 -3.55 0.37
N GLY A 114 -14.93 -2.81 1.47
CA GLY A 114 -16.17 -2.40 2.13
C GLY A 114 -16.93 -1.39 1.27
N SER A 115 -16.38 -0.19 1.15
CA SER A 115 -16.96 0.91 0.36
C SER A 115 -15.95 1.55 -0.60
N MET A 116 -16.43 1.92 -1.78
CA MET A 116 -15.62 2.65 -2.76
C MET A 116 -16.39 3.70 -3.55
N ARG A 117 -15.78 4.89 -3.75
CA ARG A 117 -16.40 5.95 -4.55
C ARG A 117 -16.02 5.95 -6.03
N LYS A 118 -14.76 5.70 -6.36
CA LYS A 118 -14.27 5.59 -7.75
C LYS A 118 -13.28 4.44 -7.86
N PHE A 119 -13.55 3.52 -8.77
CA PHE A 119 -12.71 2.37 -9.08
C PHE A 119 -12.24 2.38 -10.53
N MET A 120 -10.99 1.97 -10.74
CA MET A 120 -10.46 1.56 -12.03
C MET A 120 -9.50 0.38 -11.82
N ALA A 121 -9.73 -0.73 -12.51
CA ALA A 121 -8.77 -1.83 -12.58
C ALA A 121 -8.95 -2.66 -13.85
N LEU A 122 -7.83 -3.05 -14.46
CA LEU A 122 -7.81 -3.89 -15.68
C LEU A 122 -6.87 -5.09 -15.49
N PRO A 123 -7.29 -6.13 -14.75
CA PRO A 123 -6.48 -7.33 -14.57
C PRO A 123 -6.90 -8.48 -15.48
N ARG A 124 -5.93 -9.33 -15.83
CA ARG A 124 -6.21 -10.59 -16.54
C ARG A 124 -7.04 -11.56 -15.70
N ILE A 125 -6.79 -11.60 -14.39
CA ILE A 125 -7.55 -12.42 -13.44
C ILE A 125 -8.14 -11.50 -12.39
N TYR A 126 -9.47 -11.42 -12.32
CA TYR A 126 -10.21 -10.58 -11.38
C TYR A 126 -11.02 -11.41 -10.39
N ARG A 127 -10.80 -11.21 -9.08
CA ARG A 127 -11.68 -11.71 -8.01
C ARG A 127 -11.87 -10.65 -6.93
N ALA A 128 -13.02 -9.99 -6.89
CA ALA A 128 -13.30 -8.97 -5.91
C ALA A 128 -14.65 -9.17 -5.23
N ARG A 129 -14.72 -8.87 -3.93
CA ARG A 129 -15.99 -8.65 -3.21
C ARG A 129 -16.04 -7.19 -2.79
N ILE A 130 -17.07 -6.47 -3.22
CA ILE A 130 -17.23 -5.04 -2.94
C ILE A 130 -18.61 -4.84 -2.30
N GLY A 131 -18.65 -4.27 -1.10
CA GLY A 131 -19.91 -4.06 -0.37
C GLY A 131 -20.75 -2.93 -0.96
N SER A 132 -20.13 -1.77 -1.20
CA SER A 132 -20.78 -0.61 -1.81
C SER A 132 -19.85 0.10 -2.80
N MET A 133 -20.39 0.44 -3.97
CA MET A 133 -19.67 1.20 -4.98
C MET A 133 -20.53 2.32 -5.59
N ARG A 134 -20.02 3.56 -5.60
CA ARG A 134 -20.73 4.70 -6.21
C ARG A 134 -20.43 4.90 -7.70
N LYS A 135 -19.21 4.62 -8.16
CA LYS A 135 -18.82 4.77 -9.57
C LYS A 135 -17.75 3.75 -9.96
N PHE A 136 -18.10 2.90 -10.91
CA PHE A 136 -17.18 2.01 -11.60
C PHE A 136 -16.75 2.67 -12.91
N MET A 137 -15.47 2.60 -13.25
CA MET A 137 -14.94 2.96 -14.57
C MET A 137 -14.26 1.69 -15.09
N ALA A 138 -14.86 1.10 -16.12
CA ALA A 138 -14.30 -0.01 -16.88
C ALA A 138 -13.32 0.54 -17.92
#